data_AF-A0A9W7BS31-F1
#
_entry.id   AF-A0A9W7BS31-F1
#
_cell.length_a   1.000
_cell.length_b   1.000
_cell.length_c   1.000
_cell.angle_alpha   90.00
_cell.angle_beta   90.00
_cell.angle_gamma   90.00
#
_symmetry.space_group_name_H-M   'P 1'
#
loop_
_entity.id
_entity.type
_entity.pdbx_description
1 polymer ?
#
loop_
_entity_poly.entity_id
_entity_poly.type
_entity_poly.pdbx_seq_one_letter_code
_entity_poly.pdbx_strand_id
1 'polypeptide(L)'
;MSSSLLASPDPILPDVRNLTASLPQDDTPRIQPSGKGICSIIAPEQNPLNFSDHTAYDHMFINEMETKASIEQLLSEGSHFVQMLYTFRSVSKAVPMITDQNAVNKDELNIATFEVLRPEIVKLKMFMEFQDYTIRQ
;
A
#
# COMPACT_ATOMS: atom_id res chain seq x y z
N MET A 1 -41.48 8.30 -19.12
CA MET A 1 -40.65 7.20 -19.66
C MET A 1 -39.48 7.08 -18.72
N SER A 2 -39.29 6.06 -17.89
CA SER A 2 -39.73 4.66 -17.86
C SER A 2 -39.74 4.27 -16.37
N SER A 3 -40.48 3.31 -15.84
CA SER A 3 -41.17 2.18 -16.45
C SER A 3 -42.04 1.59 -15.36
N SER A 4 -43.31 1.44 -15.70
CA SER A 4 -44.29 0.54 -15.12
C SER A 4 -43.80 -0.91 -14.99
N LEU A 5 -44.44 -1.67 -14.09
CA LEU A 5 -44.34 -3.14 -13.87
C LEU A 5 -43.12 -3.51 -13.02
N LEU A 6 -43.21 -4.09 -11.82
CA LEU A 6 -44.08 -5.18 -11.33
C LEU A 6 -44.29 -4.96 -9.81
N ALA A 7 -45.45 -4.59 -9.25
CA ALA A 7 -46.69 -5.38 -9.12
C ALA A 7 -46.36 -6.84 -8.75
N SER A 8 -46.54 -7.35 -7.53
CA SER A 8 -47.68 -7.20 -6.60
C SER A 8 -47.29 -7.65 -5.15
N PRO A 9 -48.21 -8.05 -4.24
CA PRO A 9 -48.83 -7.17 -3.25
C PRO A 9 -48.65 -7.72 -1.82
N ASP A 10 -47.63 -7.30 -1.08
CA ASP A 10 -47.57 -7.53 0.37
C ASP A 10 -47.44 -6.21 1.15
N PRO A 11 -48.37 -5.91 2.08
CA PRO A 11 -48.75 -4.53 2.43
C PRO A 11 -47.88 -3.79 3.46
N ILE A 12 -46.77 -4.36 3.96
CA ILE A 12 -46.13 -3.86 5.21
C ILE A 12 -44.76 -3.18 5.00
N LEU A 13 -43.95 -3.63 4.05
CA LEU A 13 -42.65 -3.03 3.76
C LEU A 13 -42.65 -1.58 3.22
N PRO A 14 -43.63 -1.13 2.40
CA PRO A 14 -43.65 0.24 1.91
C PRO A 14 -44.03 1.28 2.99
N ASP A 15 -44.64 0.86 4.10
CA ASP A 15 -45.13 1.80 5.13
C ASP A 15 -44.01 2.26 6.10
N VAL A 16 -43.02 1.41 6.36
CA VAL A 16 -41.82 1.80 7.12
C VAL A 16 -41.00 2.86 6.37
N ARG A 17 -41.03 2.84 5.02
CA ARG A 17 -40.43 3.89 4.19
C ARG A 17 -41.15 5.24 4.29
N ASN A 18 -42.47 5.25 4.54
CA ASN A 18 -43.27 6.47 4.65
C ASN A 18 -43.05 7.22 5.98
N LEU A 19 -42.63 6.55 7.05
CA LEU A 19 -42.30 7.17 8.35
C LEU A 19 -41.02 8.02 8.31
N THR A 20 -40.06 7.69 7.44
CA THR A 20 -38.84 8.49 7.24
C THR A 20 -39.09 9.79 6.45
N ALA A 21 -40.25 9.93 5.80
CA ALA A 21 -40.61 11.13 5.05
C ALA A 21 -41.34 12.20 5.89
N SER A 22 -41.77 11.87 7.11
CA SER A 22 -42.55 12.74 8.01
C SER A 22 -41.77 13.21 9.23
N LEU A 23 -40.46 13.39 9.13
CA LEU A 23 -39.77 14.21 10.13
C LEU A 23 -40.37 15.63 10.05
N PRO A 24 -40.87 16.22 11.15
CA PRO A 24 -41.19 17.64 11.13
C PRO A 24 -39.92 18.38 10.71
N GLN A 25 -40.03 19.36 9.80
CA GLN A 25 -38.96 20.33 9.68
C GLN A 25 -38.83 20.97 11.06
N ASP A 26 -37.72 20.67 11.72
CA ASP A 26 -37.43 21.13 13.06
C ASP A 26 -37.15 22.64 12.96
N ASP A 27 -38.22 23.45 13.01
CA ASP A 27 -38.18 24.91 13.12
C ASP A 27 -37.76 25.36 14.53
N THR A 28 -37.22 24.45 15.36
CA THR A 28 -36.59 24.88 16.60
C THR A 28 -35.25 25.57 16.27
N PRO A 29 -35.00 26.77 16.81
CA PRO A 29 -33.73 27.44 16.57
C PRO A 29 -32.60 26.51 17.02
N ARG A 30 -31.57 26.37 16.19
CA ARG A 30 -30.44 25.47 16.46
C ARG A 30 -29.60 26.05 17.61
N ILE A 31 -30.03 25.80 18.85
CA ILE A 31 -29.37 26.29 20.08
C ILE A 31 -28.16 25.43 20.45
N GLN A 32 -28.05 24.24 19.85
CA GLN A 32 -26.92 23.35 20.07
C GLN A 32 -25.82 23.60 19.03
N PRO A 33 -24.55 23.72 19.44
CA PRO A 33 -23.44 23.85 18.51
C PRO A 33 -23.36 22.59 17.63
N SER A 34 -22.94 22.76 16.37
CA SER A 34 -22.72 21.65 15.46
C SER A 34 -21.79 20.63 16.09
N GLY A 35 -22.26 19.39 16.25
CA GLY A 35 -21.46 18.31 16.81
C GLY A 35 -20.19 18.12 15.97
N LYS A 36 -19.03 18.43 16.55
CA LYS A 36 -17.76 17.97 15.98
C LYS A 36 -17.73 16.46 16.13
N GLY A 37 -17.75 15.76 14.99
CA GLY A 37 -17.58 14.31 14.96
C GLY A 37 -16.25 13.92 15.61
N ILE A 38 -16.26 12.81 16.35
CA ILE A 38 -15.04 12.18 16.83
C ILE A 38 -14.33 11.65 15.59
N CYS A 39 -13.18 12.24 15.23
CA CYS A 39 -12.31 11.69 14.20
C CYS A 39 -11.72 10.41 14.79
N SER A 40 -12.34 9.29 14.45
CA SER A 40 -11.86 7.99 14.87
C SER A 40 -10.74 7.61 13.91
N ILE A 41 -9.49 7.79 14.34
CA ILE A 41 -8.35 7.11 13.71
C ILE A 41 -8.49 5.64 14.15
N ILE A 42 -9.45 4.92 13.59
CA ILE A 42 -9.72 3.53 13.96
C ILE A 42 -8.93 2.66 13.00
N ALA A 43 -8.02 1.90 13.61
CA ALA A 43 -7.06 0.96 13.06
C ALA A 43 -5.75 1.60 12.55
N PRO A 44 -4.58 1.11 13.04
CA PRO A 44 -3.32 1.37 12.35
C PRO A 44 -3.42 0.84 10.91
N GLU A 45 -2.75 1.51 9.96
CA GLU A 45 -2.74 1.08 8.54
C GLU A 45 -2.21 -0.35 8.35
N GLN A 46 -1.43 -0.84 9.32
CA GLN A 46 -0.81 -2.16 9.32
C GLN A 46 -1.04 -2.85 10.67
N ASN A 47 -1.24 -4.17 10.64
CA ASN A 47 -1.39 -4.94 11.87
C ASN A 47 0.00 -5.15 12.53
N PRO A 48 0.22 -4.72 13.79
CA PRO A 48 1.51 -4.91 14.46
C PRO A 48 1.93 -6.37 14.63
N LEU A 49 0.98 -7.31 14.58
CA LEU A 49 1.23 -8.75 14.71
C LEU A 49 1.25 -9.49 13.36
N ASN A 50 1.12 -8.77 12.24
CA ASN A 50 1.03 -9.34 10.89
C ASN A 50 0.06 -10.52 10.79
N PHE A 51 -1.08 -10.42 11.49
CA PHE A 51 -2.12 -11.45 11.61
C PHE A 51 -1.62 -12.82 12.10
N SER A 52 -0.47 -12.91 12.76
CA SER A 52 0.08 -14.19 13.25
C SER A 52 -0.85 -14.94 14.21
N ASP A 53 -1.74 -14.23 14.90
CA ASP A 53 -2.74 -14.75 15.83
C ASP A 53 -4.01 -15.31 15.16
N HIS A 54 -4.14 -15.20 13.82
CA HIS A 54 -5.32 -15.70 13.09
C HIS A 54 -5.59 -17.19 13.33
N THR A 55 -4.56 -17.99 13.62
CA THR A 55 -4.68 -19.43 13.91
C THR A 55 -5.31 -19.74 15.27
N ALA A 56 -5.36 -18.77 16.19
CA ALA A 56 -5.96 -18.94 17.51
C ALA A 56 -7.49 -18.84 17.49
N TYR A 57 -8.07 -18.37 16.38
CA TYR A 57 -9.51 -18.14 16.23
C TYR A 57 -10.06 -18.96 15.06
N ASP A 58 -11.12 -19.71 15.31
CA ASP A 58 -11.85 -20.41 14.24
C ASP A 58 -12.79 -19.41 13.53
N HIS A 59 -12.35 -18.90 12.38
CA HIS A 59 -13.10 -17.92 11.59
C HIS A 59 -13.12 -18.31 10.12
N MET A 60 -14.22 -17.99 9.42
CA MET A 60 -14.37 -18.19 7.97
C MET A 60 -13.37 -17.39 7.10
N PHE A 61 -12.53 -16.52 7.70
CA PHE A 61 -11.63 -15.60 6.99
C PHE A 61 -10.15 -15.87 7.25
N ILE A 62 -9.80 -17.05 7.77
CA ILE A 62 -8.41 -17.44 8.11
C ILE A 62 -7.48 -17.26 6.89
N ASN A 63 -7.90 -17.72 5.70
CA ASN A 63 -7.10 -17.66 4.49
C ASN A 63 -6.88 -16.21 4.01
N GLU A 64 -7.91 -15.38 4.12
CA GLU A 64 -7.86 -13.96 3.78
C GLU A 64 -6.91 -13.20 4.71
N MET A 65 -6.88 -13.57 6.01
CA MET A 65 -5.95 -12.99 6.98
C MET A 65 -4.49 -13.38 6.66
N GLU A 66 -4.23 -14.64 6.30
CA GLU A 66 -2.91 -15.09 5.85
C GLU A 66 -2.46 -14.37 4.58
N THR A 67 -3.36 -14.26 3.60
CA THR A 67 -3.09 -13.55 2.34
C THR A 67 -2.81 -12.07 2.60
N LYS A 68 -3.60 -11.43 3.48
CA LYS A 68 -3.40 -10.04 3.88
C LYS A 68 -2.05 -9.83 4.56
N ALA A 69 -1.63 -10.76 5.42
CA ALA A 69 -0.30 -10.73 6.05
C ALA A 69 0.83 -10.80 5.02
N SER A 70 0.70 -11.69 4.02
CA SER A 70 1.67 -11.80 2.92
C SER A 70 1.76 -10.50 2.11
N ILE A 71 0.63 -9.85 1.82
CA ILE A 71 0.60 -8.59 1.07
C ILE A 71 1.20 -7.44 1.88
N GLU A 72 0.93 -7.37 3.19
CA GLU A 72 1.51 -6.35 4.07
C GLU A 72 3.04 -6.49 4.16
N GLN A 73 3.57 -7.71 4.20
CA GLN A 73 5.01 -7.95 4.13
C GLN A 73 5.61 -7.47 2.80
N LEU A 74 4.95 -7.77 1.68
CA LEU A 74 5.39 -7.32 0.36
C LEU A 74 5.39 -5.78 0.24
N LEU A 75 4.40 -5.12 0.84
CA LEU A 75 4.31 -3.66 0.88
C LEU A 75 5.47 -3.05 1.69
N SER A 76 5.83 -3.68 2.82
CA SER A 76 6.97 -3.25 3.64
C SER A 76 8.29 -3.37 2.87
N GLU A 77 8.50 -4.50 2.19
CA GLU A 77 9.69 -4.71 1.35
C GLU A 77 9.74 -3.71 0.18
N GLY A 78 8.61 -3.46 -0.49
CA GLY A 78 8.49 -2.45 -1.53
C GLY A 78 8.85 -1.05 -1.03
N SER A 79 8.43 -0.69 0.19
CA SER A 79 8.79 0.58 0.83
C SER A 79 10.31 0.71 1.02
N HIS A 80 10.98 -0.37 1.42
CA HIS A 80 12.45 -0.40 1.53
C HIS A 80 13.12 -0.11 0.18
N PHE A 81 12.65 -0.74 -0.90
CA PHE A 81 13.17 -0.47 -2.25
C PHE A 81 12.90 0.96 -2.73
N VAL A 82 11.74 1.53 -2.42
CA VAL A 82 11.44 2.95 -2.72
C VAL A 82 12.43 3.87 -2.00
N GLN A 83 12.70 3.63 -0.71
CA GLN A 83 13.66 4.42 0.05
C GLN A 83 15.09 4.26 -0.48
N MET A 84 15.47 3.04 -0.85
CA MET A 84 16.74 2.74 -1.49
C MET A 84 16.90 3.54 -2.78
N LEU A 85 15.91 3.51 -3.68
CA LEU A 85 15.94 4.23 -4.96
C LEU A 85 15.95 5.75 -4.77
N TYR A 86 15.19 6.28 -3.81
CA TYR A 86 15.15 7.71 -3.51
C TYR A 86 16.50 8.25 -3.05
N THR A 87 17.28 7.41 -2.35
CA THR A 87 18.61 7.75 -1.85
C THR A 87 19.74 7.24 -2.75
N PHE A 88 19.41 6.55 -3.85
CA PHE A 88 20.39 6.00 -4.78
C PHE A 88 21.12 7.12 -5.52
N ARG A 89 22.45 7.17 -5.40
CA ARG A 89 23.29 8.16 -6.08
C ARG A 89 24.19 7.48 -7.10
N SER A 90 24.29 8.07 -8.29
CA SER A 90 25.20 7.59 -9.33
C SER A 90 26.66 7.61 -8.83
N VAL A 91 27.33 6.47 -8.99
CA VAL A 91 28.75 6.31 -8.68
C VAL A 91 29.64 6.65 -9.88
N SER A 92 29.07 6.98 -11.04
CA SER A 92 29.82 7.29 -12.27
C SER A 92 30.78 8.47 -12.10
N LYS A 93 30.48 9.41 -11.20
CA LYS A 93 31.38 10.52 -10.85
C LYS A 93 32.54 10.14 -9.93
N ALA A 94 32.39 9.04 -9.17
CA ALA A 94 33.43 8.54 -8.28
C ALA A 94 34.37 7.56 -8.99
N VAL A 95 33.99 7.05 -10.16
CA VAL A 95 34.81 6.18 -11.00
C VAL A 95 35.77 7.04 -11.82
N PRO A 96 37.10 6.88 -11.66
CA PRO A 96 38.07 7.64 -12.43
C PRO A 96 37.99 7.27 -13.92
N MET A 97 37.97 8.27 -14.80
CA MET A 97 37.96 8.05 -16.24
C MET A 97 39.36 7.63 -16.72
N ILE A 98 39.44 6.60 -17.55
CA ILE A 98 40.70 6.15 -18.14
C ILE A 98 41.06 7.14 -19.26
N THR A 99 42.10 7.94 -19.02
CA THR A 99 42.74 8.83 -20.00
C THR A 99 44.08 8.22 -20.42
N ASP A 100 44.62 8.61 -21.58
CA ASP A 100 45.90 8.10 -22.13
C ASP A 100 47.08 8.19 -21.13
N GLN A 101 47.03 9.10 -20.17
CA GLN A 101 48.04 9.26 -19.10
C GLN A 101 48.01 8.15 -18.03
N ASN A 102 46.86 7.50 -17.81
CA ASN A 102 46.67 6.46 -16.79
C ASN A 102 46.65 5.04 -17.39
N ALA A 103 46.99 4.89 -18.68
CA ALA A 103 46.90 3.65 -19.43
C ALA A 103 47.74 2.49 -18.83
N VAL A 104 48.81 2.82 -18.09
CA VAL A 104 49.70 1.82 -17.46
C VAL A 104 49.03 1.12 -16.27
N ASN A 105 48.16 1.81 -15.52
CA ASN A 105 47.48 1.27 -14.32
C ASN A 105 46.01 0.91 -14.60
N LYS A 106 45.67 0.67 -15.87
CA LYS A 106 44.28 0.48 -16.31
C LYS A 106 43.61 -0.71 -15.61
N ASP A 107 44.35 -1.79 -15.40
CA ASP A 107 43.81 -3.01 -14.80
C ASP A 107 43.47 -2.82 -13.32
N GLU A 108 44.35 -2.16 -12.56
CA GLU A 108 44.12 -1.85 -11.15
C GLU A 108 42.92 -0.90 -10.96
N LEU A 109 42.80 0.09 -11.83
CA LEU A 109 41.69 1.04 -11.84
C LEU A 109 40.36 0.36 -12.19
N ASN A 110 40.36 -0.58 -13.14
CA ASN A 110 39.18 -1.38 -13.48
C ASN A 110 38.75 -2.29 -12.31
N ILE A 111 39.70 -2.91 -11.63
CA ILE A 111 39.41 -3.75 -10.45
C ILE A 111 38.80 -2.90 -9.33
N ALA A 112 39.39 -1.75 -9.02
CA ALA A 112 38.86 -0.84 -8.01
C ALA A 112 37.45 -0.34 -8.38
N THR A 113 37.22 -0.04 -9.66
CA THR A 113 35.90 0.34 -10.19
C THR A 113 34.88 -0.77 -10.01
N PHE A 114 35.25 -2.01 -10.32
CA PHE A 114 34.38 -3.17 -10.17
C PHE A 114 34.00 -3.41 -8.71
N GLU A 115 34.96 -3.33 -7.79
CA GLU A 115 34.70 -3.51 -6.35
C GLU A 115 33.72 -2.47 -5.81
N VAL A 116 33.81 -1.23 -6.28
CA VAL A 116 32.88 -0.16 -5.88
C VAL A 116 31.49 -0.33 -6.50
N LEU A 117 31.40 -0.75 -7.76
CA LEU A 117 30.12 -0.91 -8.47
C LEU A 117 29.36 -2.18 -8.08
N ARG A 118 30.08 -3.24 -7.68
CA ARG A 118 29.51 -4.55 -7.31
C ARG A 118 28.33 -4.44 -6.33
N PRO A 119 28.44 -3.79 -5.15
CA PRO A 119 27.32 -3.70 -4.20
C PRO A 119 26.12 -2.93 -4.75
N GLU A 120 26.35 -1.90 -5.57
CA GLU A 120 25.27 -1.13 -6.19
C GLU A 120 24.50 -1.96 -7.22
N ILE A 121 25.21 -2.74 -8.04
CA ILE A 121 24.61 -3.66 -9.01
C ILE A 121 23.81 -4.76 -8.30
N VAL A 122 24.31 -5.29 -7.18
CA VAL A 122 23.58 -6.29 -6.40
C VAL A 122 22.26 -5.73 -5.87
N LYS A 123 22.25 -4.50 -5.34
CA LYS A 123 21.02 -3.83 -4.89
C LYS A 123 19.99 -3.68 -6.03
N LEU A 124 20.43 -3.27 -7.22
CA LEU A 124 19.55 -3.16 -8.40
C LEU A 124 19.04 -4.52 -8.87
N LYS A 125 19.87 -5.57 -8.79
CA LYS A 125 19.45 -6.94 -9.12
C LYS A 125 18.37 -7.42 -8.16
N MET A 126 18.55 -7.20 -6.85
CA MET A 126 17.53 -7.55 -5.85
C MET A 126 16.20 -6.83 -6.11
N PHE A 127 16.26 -5.54 -6.48
CA PHE A 127 15.06 -4.78 -6.86
C PHE A 127 14.37 -5.36 -8.10
N MET A 128 15.13 -5.74 -9.12
CA MET A 128 14.59 -6.36 -10.34
C MET A 128 13.91 -7.71 -10.04
N GLU A 129 14.55 -8.55 -9.22
CA GLU A 129 13.98 -9.84 -8.79
C GLU A 129 12.71 -9.64 -7.95
N PHE A 130 12.70 -8.65 -7.06
CA PHE A 130 11.52 -8.27 -6.27
C PHE A 130 10.36 -7.82 -7.16
N GLN A 131 10.63 -6.97 -8.15
CA GLN A 131 9.62 -6.51 -9.11
C GLN A 131 9.04 -7.69 -9.91
N ASP A 132 9.89 -8.57 -10.43
CA ASP A 132 9.46 -9.75 -11.19
C ASP A 132 8.61 -10.70 -10.35
N TYR A 133 8.98 -10.90 -9.08
CA TYR A 133 8.20 -11.70 -8.13
C TYR A 133 6.83 -11.06 -7.85
N THR A 134 6.81 -9.76 -7.56
CA THR A 134 5.60 -9.01 -7.19
C THR A 134 4.57 -8.94 -8.31
N ILE A 135 5.01 -8.78 -9.57
CA ILE A 135 4.10 -8.66 -10.73
C ILE A 135 3.54 -10.02 -11.15
N ARG A 136 4.24 -11.12 -10.86
CA ARG A 136 3.83 -12.47 -11.26
C ARG A 136 2.92 -13.17 -10.24
N GLN A 137 2.82 -12.68 -9.01
CA GLN A 137 1.77 -13.09 -8.07
C GLN A 137 0.39 -12.69 -8.60
#